data_AF-A0A9P9N161-F1
#
_entry.id   AF-A0A9P9N161-F1
#
_cell.length_a   1.000
_cell.length_b   1.000
_cell.length_c   1.000
_cell.angle_alpha   90.00
_cell.angle_beta   90.00
_cell.angle_gamma   90.00
#
_symmetry.space_group_name_H-M   'P 1'
#
loop_
_entity.id
_entity.type
_entity.pdbx_description
1 polymer ?
#
loop_
_entity_poly.entity_id
_entity_poly.type
_entity_poly.pdbx_seq_one_letter_code
_entity_poly.pdbx_strand_id
1 'polypeptide(L)'
;MAAGNRKERRAKESKPSAKSTGNAFQPTSELDQDAVEMILKHPDYSAPKGKTLFQLAEERQRELDKGKSARRSPTDEEPVIGPVGDAILYSTSMAALHLTLDVIVYSQYREDILWGEIFMRAATATPVFVLLVYLTHVDFSYRFPVLRDLIFFAGSIVAGCYLVYSGNKHGYFYVMKAAPPVGTLWIWSVIEMSLPFALLSAASVLGYIWWNGFEFF
;
A
#
# COMPACT_ATOMS: atom_id res chain seq x y z
N MET A 1 -30.92 27.78 -26.49
CA MET A 1 -31.99 27.70 -25.46
C MET A 1 -31.39 26.97 -24.26
N ALA A 2 -31.36 27.43 -23.01
CA ALA A 2 -32.11 28.44 -22.29
C ALA A 2 -31.18 29.18 -21.30
N ALA A 3 -31.06 30.50 -21.44
CA ALA A 3 -30.36 31.39 -20.50
C ALA A 3 -31.40 32.37 -19.93
N GLY A 4 -32.28 31.86 -19.06
CA GLY A 4 -33.50 32.58 -18.66
C GLY A 4 -33.64 32.99 -17.20
N ASN A 5 -32.92 32.38 -16.24
CA ASN A 5 -33.37 32.45 -14.83
C ASN A 5 -32.48 33.21 -13.84
N ARG A 6 -31.39 33.85 -14.29
CA ARG A 6 -30.49 34.56 -13.37
C ARG A 6 -30.88 36.02 -13.12
N LYS A 7 -31.49 36.69 -14.12
CA LYS A 7 -31.92 38.09 -14.00
C LYS A 7 -33.24 38.26 -13.23
N GLU A 8 -34.19 37.35 -13.40
CA GLU A 8 -35.47 37.39 -12.65
C GLU A 8 -35.27 37.19 -11.14
N ARG A 9 -34.28 36.37 -10.73
CA ARG A 9 -33.98 36.18 -9.30
C ARG A 9 -33.43 37.43 -8.63
N ARG A 10 -32.60 38.22 -9.34
CA ARG A 10 -32.08 39.50 -8.81
C ARG A 10 -33.14 40.61 -8.76
N ALA A 11 -34.09 40.63 -9.70
CA ALA A 11 -35.15 41.63 -9.71
C ALA A 11 -36.22 41.42 -8.61
N LYS A 12 -36.36 40.19 -8.09
CA LYS A 12 -37.25 39.89 -6.96
C LYS A 12 -36.69 40.32 -5.60
N GLU A 13 -35.36 40.41 -5.45
CA GLU A 13 -34.73 40.89 -4.22
C GLU A 13 -34.67 42.42 -4.11
N SER A 14 -34.88 43.15 -5.21
CA SER A 14 -34.65 44.61 -5.26
C SER A 14 -35.91 45.49 -5.17
N LYS A 15 -37.06 44.97 -4.69
CA LYS A 15 -38.22 45.83 -4.38
C LYS A 15 -38.14 46.31 -2.93
N PRO A 16 -37.95 47.62 -2.67
CA PRO A 16 -37.99 48.15 -1.32
C PRO A 16 -39.46 48.31 -0.92
N SER A 17 -40.00 47.29 -0.28
CA SER A 17 -41.30 47.35 0.41
C SER A 17 -41.09 47.07 1.89
N ALA A 18 -40.17 47.79 2.50
CA ALA A 18 -40.19 48.00 3.93
C ALA A 18 -40.35 49.50 4.11
N LYS A 19 -41.57 49.93 4.45
CA LYS A 19 -41.74 51.18 5.19
C LYS A 19 -40.73 51.11 6.32
N SER A 20 -39.70 51.95 6.26
CA SER A 20 -38.91 52.31 7.42
C SER A 20 -39.86 53.08 8.35
N THR A 21 -40.70 52.35 9.07
CA THR A 21 -41.20 52.81 10.36
C THR A 21 -39.97 52.80 11.25
N GLY A 22 -39.31 53.94 11.31
CA GLY A 22 -38.27 54.22 12.27
C GLY A 22 -38.85 54.13 13.67
N ASN A 23 -38.85 52.93 14.24
CA ASN A 23 -38.64 52.80 15.66
C ASN A 23 -37.14 52.58 15.82
N ALA A 24 -36.45 53.67 16.14
CA ALA A 24 -35.15 53.60 16.78
C ALA A 24 -35.23 52.53 17.87
N PHE A 25 -34.21 51.67 17.96
CA PHE A 25 -34.07 50.67 19.02
C PHE A 25 -34.15 51.41 20.35
N GLN A 26 -35.34 51.46 20.96
CA GLN A 26 -35.51 52.05 22.28
C GLN A 26 -35.07 50.97 23.26
N PRO A 27 -34.04 51.23 24.10
CA PRO A 27 -33.67 50.30 25.15
C PRO A 27 -34.81 50.32 26.18
N THR A 28 -35.79 49.44 26.00
CA THR A 28 -36.83 49.19 26.99
C THR A 28 -36.38 48.03 27.87
N SER A 29 -36.56 48.17 29.17
CA SER A 29 -36.32 47.10 30.16
C SER A 29 -37.43 46.04 30.18
N GLU A 30 -38.46 46.21 29.36
CA GLU A 30 -39.57 45.28 29.20
C GLU A 30 -39.36 44.45 27.93
N LEU A 31 -39.49 43.13 28.08
CA LEU A 31 -39.39 42.18 26.98
C LEU A 31 -40.71 42.15 26.21
N ASP A 32 -40.65 42.33 24.89
CA ASP A 32 -41.80 42.18 23.99
C ASP A 32 -42.34 40.74 24.02
N GLN A 33 -43.64 40.55 23.77
CA GLN A 33 -44.27 39.22 23.86
C GLN A 33 -43.62 38.22 22.89
N ASP A 34 -43.23 38.67 21.70
CA ASP A 34 -42.51 37.86 20.72
C ASP A 34 -41.11 37.45 21.22
N ALA A 35 -40.45 38.32 22.00
CA ALA A 35 -39.15 38.02 22.60
C ALA A 35 -39.29 37.00 23.74
N VAL A 36 -40.35 37.11 24.54
CA VAL A 36 -40.69 36.13 25.59
C VAL A 36 -41.02 34.77 24.96
N GLU A 37 -41.81 34.76 23.89
CA GLU A 37 -42.15 33.53 23.17
C GLU A 37 -40.91 32.88 22.53
N MET A 38 -39.99 33.68 21.99
CA MET A 38 -38.71 33.21 21.46
C MET A 38 -37.81 32.60 22.55
N ILE A 39 -37.75 33.23 23.74
CA ILE A 39 -36.97 32.74 24.89
C ILE A 39 -37.55 31.42 25.44
N LEU A 40 -38.88 31.29 25.44
CA LEU A 40 -39.60 30.11 25.93
C LEU A 40 -39.67 28.97 24.90
N LYS A 41 -39.26 29.21 23.65
CA LYS A 41 -39.32 28.19 22.59
C LYS A 41 -38.22 27.17 22.79
N HIS A 42 -38.60 25.96 23.21
CA HIS A 42 -37.66 24.85 23.28
C HIS A 42 -37.17 24.45 21.87
N PRO A 43 -35.89 24.01 21.75
CA PRO A 43 -35.40 23.40 20.52
C PRO A 43 -36.32 22.25 20.09
N ASP A 44 -36.63 22.17 18.81
CA ASP A 44 -37.39 21.06 18.27
C ASP A 44 -36.52 19.79 18.31
N TYR A 45 -36.82 18.91 19.27
CA TYR A 45 -36.15 17.60 19.43
C TYR A 45 -36.76 16.51 18.54
N SER A 46 -37.67 16.86 17.61
CA SER A 46 -38.19 15.88 16.68
C SER A 46 -37.08 15.31 15.81
N ALA A 47 -37.15 14.00 15.59
CA ALA A 47 -36.18 13.28 14.77
C ALA A 47 -36.12 13.92 13.36
N PRO A 48 -34.93 13.93 12.72
CA PRO A 48 -34.77 14.54 11.41
C PRO A 48 -35.80 13.99 10.43
N LYS A 49 -36.61 14.88 9.84
CA LYS A 49 -37.70 14.53 8.91
C LYS A 49 -37.20 14.03 7.54
N GLY A 50 -35.89 14.08 7.31
CA GLY A 50 -35.23 13.66 6.08
C GLY A 50 -34.15 12.60 6.33
N LYS A 51 -33.64 12.01 5.24
CA LYS A 51 -32.56 11.02 5.31
C LYS A 51 -31.34 11.60 6.02
N THR A 52 -30.79 10.83 6.97
CA THR A 52 -29.57 11.24 7.69
C THR A 52 -28.36 11.14 6.76
N LEU A 53 -27.28 11.87 7.07
CA LEU A 53 -26.03 11.80 6.29
C LEU A 53 -25.48 10.37 6.23
N PHE A 54 -25.68 9.58 7.29
CA PHE A 54 -25.33 8.17 7.32
C PHE A 54 -26.14 7.35 6.32
N GLN A 55 -27.45 7.59 6.23
CA GLN A 55 -28.31 6.92 5.25
C GLN A 55 -27.99 7.33 3.82
N LEU A 56 -27.66 8.60 3.59
CA LEU A 56 -27.21 9.07 2.27
C LEU A 56 -25.87 8.45 1.88
N ALA A 57 -24.92 8.34 2.83
CA ALA A 57 -23.63 7.70 2.61
C ALA A 57 -23.79 6.20 2.33
N GLU A 58 -24.64 5.52 3.08
CA GLU A 58 -24.95 4.10 2.87
C GLU A 58 -25.63 3.86 1.53
N GLU A 59 -26.56 4.73 1.11
CA GLU A 59 -27.22 4.64 -0.20
C GLU A 59 -26.22 4.82 -1.35
N ARG A 60 -25.32 5.82 -1.26
CA ARG A 60 -24.22 6.01 -2.21
C ARG A 60 -23.25 4.83 -2.23
N GLN A 61 -22.94 4.26 -1.07
CA GLN A 61 -22.08 3.07 -0.99
C GLN A 61 -22.74 1.86 -1.64
N ARG A 62 -24.03 1.64 -1.40
CA ARG A 62 -24.82 0.58 -2.05
C ARG A 62 -24.91 0.76 -3.56
N GLU A 63 -25.00 2.00 -4.06
CA GLU A 63 -24.97 2.28 -5.50
C GLU A 63 -23.60 1.97 -6.11
N LEU A 64 -22.50 2.33 -5.43
CA LEU A 64 -21.14 1.97 -5.84
C LEU A 64 -20.91 0.46 -5.83
N ASP A 65 -21.45 -0.24 -4.82
CA ASP A 65 -21.33 -1.68 -4.68
C ASP A 65 -22.18 -2.43 -5.71
N LYS A 66 -23.36 -1.92 -6.09
CA LYS A 66 -24.14 -2.48 -7.21
C LYS A 66 -23.39 -2.40 -8.54
N GLY A 67 -22.64 -1.33 -8.77
CA GLY A 67 -21.76 -1.21 -9.95
C GLY A 67 -20.54 -2.16 -9.91
N LYS A 68 -20.03 -2.46 -8.71
CA LYS A 68 -18.89 -3.38 -8.51
C LYS A 68 -19.29 -4.86 -8.45
N SER A 69 -20.51 -5.16 -8.03
CA SER A 69 -20.95 -6.55 -7.78
C SER A 69 -21.28 -7.32 -9.06
N ALA A 70 -21.47 -6.65 -10.20
CA ALA A 70 -21.61 -7.31 -11.49
C ALA A 70 -20.26 -7.75 -12.11
N ARG A 71 -19.11 -7.39 -11.49
CA ARG A 71 -17.76 -7.66 -12.02
C ARG A 71 -16.80 -8.33 -11.02
N ARG A 72 -17.22 -8.60 -9.79
CA ARG A 72 -16.32 -9.17 -8.77
C ARG A 72 -16.46 -10.69 -8.66
N SER A 73 -15.48 -11.40 -9.19
CA SER A 73 -15.08 -12.71 -8.70
C SER A 73 -14.44 -12.53 -7.31
N PRO A 74 -14.49 -13.51 -6.39
CA PRO A 74 -13.83 -13.43 -5.07
C PRO A 74 -12.29 -13.42 -5.14
N THR A 75 -11.72 -13.27 -6.34
CA THR A 75 -10.27 -13.21 -6.62
C THR A 75 -9.85 -11.82 -7.14
N ASP A 76 -10.80 -10.88 -7.30
CA ASP A 76 -10.53 -9.54 -7.84
C ASP A 76 -10.31 -8.52 -6.71
N GLU A 77 -9.29 -8.76 -5.87
CA GLU A 77 -8.63 -7.66 -5.17
C GLU A 77 -7.75 -6.95 -6.21
N GLU A 78 -8.33 -5.96 -6.88
CA GLU A 78 -7.58 -5.09 -7.78
C GLU A 78 -6.41 -4.47 -6.99
N PRO A 79 -5.14 -4.70 -7.39
CA PRO A 79 -3.98 -4.28 -6.61
C PRO A 79 -4.03 -2.78 -6.37
N VAL A 80 -3.92 -2.37 -5.10
CA VAL A 80 -4.20 -0.99 -4.63
C VAL A 80 -3.38 0.07 -5.37
N ILE A 81 -2.20 -0.30 -5.89
CA ILE A 81 -1.25 0.61 -6.57
C ILE A 81 -0.90 0.11 -7.99
N GLY A 82 -1.39 -1.06 -8.40
CA GLY A 82 -1.06 -1.73 -9.65
C GLY A 82 0.39 -2.29 -9.71
N PRO A 83 0.74 -3.04 -10.78
CA PRO A 83 2.02 -3.75 -10.87
C PRO A 83 3.26 -2.85 -10.75
N VAL A 84 3.16 -1.59 -11.20
CA VAL A 84 4.25 -0.60 -11.08
C VAL A 84 4.42 -0.14 -9.64
N GLY A 85 3.31 0.07 -8.93
CA GLY A 85 3.33 0.44 -7.52
C GLY A 85 3.92 -0.65 -6.64
N ASP A 86 3.49 -1.88 -6.88
CA ASP A 86 4.02 -3.06 -6.19
C ASP A 86 5.52 -3.23 -6.48
N ALA A 87 5.94 -3.06 -7.74
CA ALA A 87 7.34 -3.08 -8.12
C ALA A 87 8.18 -2.06 -7.33
N ILE A 88 7.70 -0.83 -7.17
CA ILE A 88 8.40 0.21 -6.41
C ILE A 88 8.48 -0.13 -4.92
N LEU A 89 7.36 -0.56 -4.32
CA LEU A 89 7.31 -0.89 -2.90
C LEU A 89 8.24 -2.06 -2.55
N TYR A 90 8.08 -3.18 -3.25
CA TYR A 90 8.88 -4.39 -3.00
C TYR A 90 10.35 -4.16 -3.34
N SER A 91 10.67 -3.49 -4.46
CA SER A 91 12.07 -3.20 -4.79
C SER A 91 12.74 -2.28 -3.76
N THR A 92 12.01 -1.34 -3.16
CA THR A 92 12.52 -0.49 -2.07
C THR A 92 12.86 -1.35 -0.84
N SER A 93 11.96 -2.25 -0.45
CA SER A 93 12.20 -3.19 0.66
C SER A 93 13.37 -4.14 0.35
N MET A 94 13.46 -4.66 -0.87
CA MET A 94 14.56 -5.52 -1.31
C MET A 94 15.90 -4.78 -1.35
N ALA A 95 15.92 -3.51 -1.76
CA ALA A 95 17.12 -2.68 -1.74
C ALA A 95 17.59 -2.42 -0.30
N ALA A 96 16.68 -2.16 0.63
CA ALA A 96 16.99 -2.01 2.05
C ALA A 96 17.55 -3.31 2.65
N LEU A 97 16.94 -4.46 2.31
CA LEU A 97 17.43 -5.77 2.74
C LEU A 97 18.80 -6.08 2.13
N HIS A 98 19.01 -5.80 0.85
CA HIS A 98 20.31 -5.94 0.18
C HIS A 98 21.39 -5.13 0.89
N LEU A 99 21.15 -3.84 1.14
CA LEU A 99 22.09 -2.98 1.87
C LEU A 99 22.40 -3.53 3.26
N THR A 100 21.37 -4.03 3.96
CA THR A 100 21.52 -4.60 5.29
C THR A 100 22.38 -5.86 5.26
N LEU A 101 22.12 -6.78 4.33
CA LEU A 101 22.94 -7.97 4.14
C LEU A 101 24.38 -7.62 3.78
N ASP A 102 24.57 -6.58 2.97
CA ASP A 102 25.90 -6.10 2.58
C ASP A 102 26.71 -5.63 3.81
N VAL A 103 26.10 -4.79 4.65
CA VAL A 103 26.70 -4.32 5.91
C VAL A 103 26.99 -5.48 6.87
N ILE A 104 26.05 -6.42 7.03
CA ILE A 104 26.21 -7.58 7.91
C ILE A 104 27.40 -8.43 7.45
N VAL A 105 27.49 -8.74 6.16
CA VAL A 105 28.50 -9.64 5.63
C VAL A 105 29.91 -9.03 5.75
N TYR A 106 30.08 -7.74 5.49
CA TYR A 106 31.36 -7.06 5.76
C TYR A 106 31.71 -7.07 7.26
N SER A 107 30.70 -6.87 8.12
CA SER A 107 30.89 -6.92 9.57
C SER A 107 31.26 -8.33 10.07
N GLN A 108 30.72 -9.39 9.46
CA GLN A 108 31.02 -10.79 9.78
C GLN A 108 32.50 -11.13 9.49
N TYR A 109 33.02 -10.64 8.38
CA TYR A 109 34.42 -10.86 8.00
C TYR A 109 35.41 -9.84 8.58
N ARG A 110 34.93 -8.87 9.38
CA ARG A 110 35.72 -7.78 9.96
C ARG A 110 36.47 -6.94 8.91
N GLU A 111 35.84 -6.73 7.75
CA GLU A 111 36.38 -5.91 6.68
C GLU A 111 35.89 -4.46 6.83
N ASP A 112 36.68 -3.50 6.35
CA ASP A 112 36.29 -2.08 6.38
C ASP A 112 35.08 -1.79 5.48
N ILE A 113 34.11 -1.05 6.03
CA ILE A 113 32.86 -0.72 5.35
C ILE A 113 33.09 0.45 4.38
N LEU A 114 33.31 0.12 3.12
CA LEU A 114 33.40 1.09 2.02
C LEU A 114 32.00 1.48 1.53
N TRP A 115 31.39 2.47 2.19
CA TRP A 115 30.04 2.94 1.87
C TRP A 115 29.81 3.26 0.39
N GLY A 116 30.78 3.88 -0.28
CA GLY A 116 30.68 4.19 -1.71
C GLY A 116 30.49 2.94 -2.58
N GLU A 117 31.21 1.86 -2.29
CA GLU A 117 31.07 0.60 -3.03
C GLU A 117 29.75 -0.10 -2.74
N ILE A 118 29.32 -0.08 -1.47
CA ILE A 118 28.04 -0.67 -1.03
C ILE A 118 26.87 0.03 -1.72
N PHE A 119 26.85 1.36 -1.73
CA PHE A 119 25.81 2.12 -2.41
C PHE A 119 25.82 1.89 -3.92
N MET A 120 26.99 1.84 -4.56
CA MET A 120 27.08 1.55 -6.00
C MET A 120 26.61 0.14 -6.34
N ARG A 121 26.96 -0.87 -5.53
CA ARG A 121 26.50 -2.24 -5.69
C ARG A 121 24.99 -2.36 -5.51
N ALA A 122 24.44 -1.74 -4.46
CA ALA A 122 23.01 -1.69 -4.24
C ALA A 122 22.28 -0.97 -5.39
N ALA A 123 22.77 0.18 -5.84
CA ALA A 123 22.22 0.91 -6.97
C ALA A 123 22.24 0.09 -8.28
N THR A 124 23.27 -0.74 -8.47
CA THR A 124 23.36 -1.64 -9.63
C THR A 124 22.39 -2.82 -9.53
N ALA A 125 22.12 -3.32 -8.32
CA ALA A 125 21.19 -4.43 -8.07
C ALA A 125 19.70 -4.00 -8.11
N THR A 126 19.38 -2.80 -7.64
CA THR A 126 18.01 -2.26 -7.60
C THR A 126 17.23 -2.37 -8.92
N PRO A 127 17.75 -1.99 -10.10
CA PRO A 127 16.99 -2.13 -11.35
C PRO A 127 16.65 -3.59 -11.67
N VAL A 128 17.51 -4.54 -11.27
CA VAL A 128 17.23 -5.98 -11.42
C VAL A 128 16.07 -6.38 -10.51
N PHE A 129 16.04 -5.90 -9.27
CA PHE A 129 14.92 -6.16 -8.35
C PHE A 129 13.62 -5.54 -8.85
N VAL A 130 13.64 -4.29 -9.32
CA VAL A 130 12.46 -3.62 -9.91
C VAL A 130 11.92 -4.46 -11.08
N LEU A 131 12.80 -4.88 -11.99
CA LEU A 131 12.41 -5.68 -13.15
C LEU A 131 11.81 -7.02 -12.74
N LEU A 132 12.47 -7.76 -11.85
CA LEU A 132 12.01 -9.07 -11.39
C LEU A 132 10.65 -8.97 -10.70
N VAL A 133 10.50 -8.04 -9.77
CA VAL A 133 9.23 -7.84 -9.06
C VAL A 133 8.13 -7.42 -10.03
N TYR A 134 8.40 -6.48 -10.94
CA TYR A 134 7.43 -6.07 -11.93
C TYR A 134 6.95 -7.26 -12.77
N LEU A 135 7.86 -8.08 -13.28
CA LEU A 135 7.52 -9.26 -14.08
C LEU A 135 6.75 -10.32 -13.29
N THR A 136 6.92 -10.41 -11.97
CA THR A 136 6.20 -11.38 -11.15
C THR A 136 4.85 -10.85 -10.64
N HIS A 137 4.65 -9.54 -10.65
CA HIS A 137 3.43 -8.86 -10.20
C HIS A 137 2.52 -8.36 -11.34
N VAL A 138 2.83 -8.66 -12.60
CA VAL A 138 1.88 -8.45 -13.71
C VAL A 138 0.75 -9.50 -13.66
N ASP A 139 -0.44 -9.11 -14.14
CA ASP A 139 -1.64 -9.98 -14.17
C ASP A 139 -1.39 -11.35 -14.83
N PHE A 140 -0.47 -11.39 -15.80
CA PHE A 140 -0.07 -12.62 -16.48
C PHE A 140 0.54 -13.66 -15.52
N SER A 141 1.34 -13.21 -14.56
CA SER A 141 2.01 -14.07 -13.57
C SER A 141 1.00 -14.72 -12.62
N TYR A 142 0.01 -13.95 -12.16
CA TYR A 142 -1.06 -14.45 -11.29
C TYR A 142 -2.03 -15.41 -11.98
N ARG A 143 -2.06 -15.42 -13.32
CA ARG A 143 -2.92 -16.35 -14.07
C ARG A 143 -2.49 -17.82 -13.95
N PHE A 144 -1.20 -18.08 -13.69
CA PHE A 144 -0.65 -19.42 -13.53
C PHE A 144 0.05 -19.58 -12.17
N PRO A 145 -0.72 -19.63 -11.06
CA PRO A 145 -0.17 -19.59 -9.71
C PRO A 145 0.78 -20.76 -9.40
N VAL A 146 0.48 -21.95 -9.92
CA VAL A 146 1.35 -23.13 -9.73
C VAL A 146 2.69 -22.95 -10.44
N LEU A 147 2.71 -22.38 -11.64
CA LEU A 147 3.97 -22.15 -12.37
C LEU A 147 4.82 -21.09 -11.65
N ARG A 148 4.18 -20.02 -11.17
CA ARG A 148 4.82 -18.99 -10.34
C ARG A 148 5.46 -19.61 -9.10
N ASP A 149 4.70 -20.40 -8.33
CA ASP A 149 5.21 -21.10 -7.14
C ASP A 149 6.38 -22.03 -7.47
N LEU A 150 6.32 -22.77 -8.58
CA LEU A 150 7.41 -23.64 -9.02
C LEU A 150 8.68 -22.87 -9.40
N ILE A 151 8.55 -21.72 -10.06
CA ILE A 151 9.69 -20.85 -10.42
C ILE A 151 10.36 -20.32 -9.16
N PHE A 152 9.58 -19.80 -8.19
CA PHE A 152 10.12 -19.33 -6.93
C PHE A 152 10.70 -20.46 -6.08
N PHE A 153 10.07 -21.63 -6.08
CA PHE A 153 10.59 -22.83 -5.43
C PHE A 153 11.97 -23.22 -5.97
N ALA A 154 12.10 -23.34 -7.29
CA ALA A 154 13.36 -23.66 -7.94
C ALA A 154 14.42 -22.57 -7.70
N GLY A 155 14.04 -21.30 -7.85
CA GLY A 155 14.92 -20.15 -7.59
C GLY A 155 15.43 -20.12 -6.14
N SER A 156 14.56 -20.39 -5.18
CA SER A 156 14.92 -20.48 -3.76
C SER A 156 15.90 -21.61 -3.47
N ILE A 157 15.70 -22.79 -4.03
CA ILE A 157 16.63 -23.92 -3.83
C ILE A 157 18.00 -23.59 -4.44
N VAL A 158 18.02 -23.08 -5.67
CA VAL A 158 19.28 -22.71 -6.34
C VAL A 158 20.01 -21.63 -5.56
N ALA A 159 19.33 -20.56 -5.15
CA ALA A 159 19.93 -19.47 -4.39
C ALA A 159 20.43 -19.93 -3.01
N GLY A 160 19.62 -20.70 -2.27
CA GLY A 160 20.01 -21.24 -0.97
C GLY A 160 21.20 -22.20 -1.05
N CYS A 161 21.17 -23.17 -1.96
CA CYS A 161 22.29 -24.09 -2.17
C CYS A 161 23.55 -23.38 -2.65
N TYR A 162 23.42 -22.36 -3.49
CA TYR A 162 24.54 -21.54 -3.95
C TYR A 162 25.18 -20.75 -2.81
N LEU A 163 24.40 -20.16 -1.89
CA LEU A 163 24.95 -19.45 -0.72
C LEU A 163 25.72 -20.38 0.21
N VAL A 164 25.16 -21.57 0.47
CA VAL A 164 25.84 -22.63 1.24
C VAL A 164 27.15 -23.04 0.58
N TYR A 165 27.10 -23.34 -0.71
CA TYR A 165 28.28 -23.72 -1.47
C TYR A 165 29.33 -22.60 -1.46
N SER A 166 28.91 -21.36 -1.70
CA SER A 166 29.78 -20.20 -1.76
C SER A 166 30.48 -19.95 -0.43
N GLY A 167 29.74 -19.97 0.69
CA GLY A 167 30.31 -19.78 2.02
C GLY A 167 31.31 -20.86 2.44
N ASN A 168 31.15 -22.10 1.93
CA ASN A 168 32.04 -23.22 2.27
C ASN A 168 33.23 -23.40 1.32
N LYS A 169 33.14 -22.92 0.06
CA LYS A 169 34.14 -23.22 -0.98
C LYS A 169 34.84 -21.99 -1.56
N HIS A 170 34.25 -20.80 -1.45
CA HIS A 170 34.84 -19.59 -2.00
C HIS A 170 35.54 -18.76 -0.92
N GLY A 171 36.53 -17.97 -1.34
CA GLY A 171 37.20 -17.03 -0.46
C GLY A 171 36.25 -15.93 0.00
N TYR A 172 36.49 -15.38 1.19
CA TYR A 172 35.62 -14.41 1.83
C TYR A 172 35.25 -13.21 0.94
N PHE A 173 36.18 -12.63 0.18
CA PHE A 173 35.87 -11.53 -0.76
C PHE A 173 34.82 -11.88 -1.81
N TYR A 174 34.79 -13.13 -2.28
CA TYR A 174 33.78 -13.59 -3.22
C TYR A 174 32.42 -13.68 -2.54
N VAL A 175 32.38 -14.28 -1.35
CA VAL A 175 31.17 -14.40 -0.53
C VAL A 175 30.62 -13.01 -0.21
N MET A 176 31.47 -12.04 0.15
CA MET A 176 31.05 -10.68 0.46
C MET A 176 30.35 -9.96 -0.69
N LYS A 177 30.72 -10.25 -1.94
CA LYS A 177 30.09 -9.62 -3.11
C LYS A 177 28.89 -10.40 -3.64
N ALA A 178 28.89 -11.73 -3.49
CA ALA A 178 27.84 -12.60 -4.02
C ALA A 178 26.67 -12.79 -3.03
N ALA A 179 26.95 -12.82 -1.72
CA ALA A 179 25.96 -13.16 -0.71
C ALA A 179 24.83 -12.12 -0.59
N PRO A 180 25.08 -10.79 -0.61
CA PRO A 180 24.00 -9.81 -0.46
C PRO A 180 22.91 -9.90 -1.55
N PRO A 181 23.22 -9.87 -2.86
CA PRO A 181 22.17 -9.96 -3.88
C PRO A 181 21.51 -11.34 -3.93
N VAL A 182 22.27 -12.43 -3.77
CA VAL A 182 21.69 -13.78 -3.81
C VAL A 182 20.84 -14.05 -2.56
N GLY A 183 21.27 -13.57 -1.40
CA GLY A 183 20.50 -13.64 -0.14
C GLY A 183 19.19 -12.88 -0.23
N THR A 184 19.20 -11.69 -0.82
CA THR A 184 17.97 -10.92 -1.10
C THR A 184 17.01 -11.69 -1.99
N LEU A 185 17.50 -12.27 -3.10
CA LEU A 185 16.67 -13.04 -4.02
C LEU A 185 16.13 -14.33 -3.37
N TRP A 186 16.93 -14.97 -2.51
CA TRP A 186 16.49 -16.16 -1.79
C TRP A 186 15.34 -15.84 -0.83
N ILE A 187 15.54 -14.84 0.04
CA ILE A 187 14.51 -14.43 1.02
C ILE A 187 13.24 -13.99 0.30
N TRP A 188 13.37 -13.17 -0.75
CA TRP A 188 12.22 -12.74 -1.55
C TRP A 188 11.49 -13.94 -2.17
N SER A 189 12.21 -14.91 -2.74
CA SER A 189 11.59 -16.10 -3.33
C SER A 189 10.81 -16.92 -2.31
N VAL A 190 11.33 -17.06 -1.07
CA VAL A 190 10.67 -17.77 0.03
C VAL A 190 9.39 -17.06 0.49
N ILE A 191 9.40 -15.73 0.53
CA ILE A 191 8.23 -14.93 0.94
C ILE A 191 7.13 -14.98 -0.14
N GLU A 192 7.52 -15.03 -1.41
CA GLU A 192 6.59 -14.92 -2.54
C GLU A 192 5.85 -16.24 -2.87
N MET A 193 6.42 -17.39 -2.52
CA MET A 193 5.80 -18.70 -2.74
C MET A 193 4.87 -19.10 -1.59
N SER A 194 3.97 -20.06 -1.84
CA SER A 194 3.10 -20.58 -0.77
C SER A 194 3.87 -21.38 0.31
N LEU A 195 3.34 -21.35 1.54
CA LEU A 195 3.97 -21.92 2.73
C LEU A 195 4.47 -23.38 2.58
N PRO A 196 3.73 -24.30 1.92
CA PRO A 196 4.22 -25.67 1.73
C PRO A 196 5.50 -25.72 0.88
N PHE A 197 5.58 -24.94 -0.21
CA PHE A 197 6.78 -24.88 -1.05
C PHE A 197 7.95 -24.22 -0.31
N ALA A 198 7.68 -23.19 0.50
CA ALA A 198 8.68 -22.54 1.33
C ALA A 198 9.31 -23.51 2.35
N LEU A 199 8.48 -24.31 3.03
CA LEU A 199 8.95 -25.34 3.95
C LEU A 199 9.76 -26.43 3.22
N LEU A 200 9.27 -26.86 2.06
CA LEU A 200 9.95 -27.86 1.24
C LEU A 200 11.30 -27.33 0.71
N SER A 201 11.38 -26.06 0.31
CA SER A 201 12.62 -25.47 -0.21
C SER A 201 13.66 -25.34 0.90
N ALA A 202 13.26 -24.89 2.09
CA ALA A 202 14.11 -24.85 3.28
C ALA A 202 14.61 -26.24 3.67
N ALA A 203 13.72 -27.25 3.71
CA ALA A 203 14.10 -28.64 3.97
C ALA A 203 15.08 -29.18 2.91
N SER A 204 14.91 -28.80 1.65
CA SER A 204 15.81 -29.20 0.55
C SER A 204 17.21 -28.60 0.72
N VAL A 205 17.31 -27.32 1.09
CA VAL A 205 18.60 -26.67 1.37
C VAL A 205 19.28 -27.28 2.59
N LEU A 206 18.52 -27.59 3.66
CA LEU A 206 19.06 -28.29 4.84
C LEU A 206 19.56 -29.70 4.49
N GLY A 207 18.80 -30.44 3.67
CA GLY A 207 19.22 -31.74 3.16
C GLY A 207 20.51 -31.63 2.33
N TYR A 208 20.65 -30.58 1.52
CA TYR A 208 21.86 -30.31 0.74
C TYR A 208 23.09 -30.03 1.63
N ILE A 209 22.93 -29.26 2.71
CA ILE A 209 24.00 -29.03 3.70
C ILE A 209 24.45 -30.36 4.31
N TRP A 210 23.49 -31.16 4.78
CA TRP A 210 23.78 -32.44 5.44
C TRP A 210 24.44 -33.44 4.49
N TRP A 211 23.95 -33.56 3.24
CA TRP A 211 24.49 -34.48 2.24
C TRP A 211 25.96 -34.20 1.89
N ASN A 212 26.34 -32.92 1.81
CA ASN A 212 27.69 -32.52 1.44
C ASN A 212 28.64 -32.35 2.64
N GLY A 213 28.14 -32.51 3.87
CA GLY A 213 28.91 -32.31 5.09
C GLY A 213 29.41 -30.86 5.23
N PHE A 214 28.64 -29.88 4.74
CA PHE A 214 28.98 -28.48 4.88
C PHE A 214 28.78 -27.98 6.31
N GLU A 215 29.59 -27.02 6.72
CA GLU A 215 29.42 -26.40 8.03
C GLU A 215 28.26 -25.40 8.00
N PHE A 216 27.52 -25.35 9.11
CA PHE A 216 26.57 -24.29 9.37
C PHE A 216 27.40 -23.06 9.78
N PHE A 217 27.29 -21.99 9.00
CA PHE A 217 28.06 -20.75 9.11
C PHE A 217 28.11 -20.16 10.52
#